data_AF-A0A0K2GBQ9-F1
#
_entry.id   AF-A0A0K2GBQ9-F1
#
_cell.length_a   1.000
_cell.length_b   1.000
_cell.length_c   1.000
_cell.angle_alpha   90.00
_cell.angle_beta   90.00
_cell.angle_gamma   90.00
#
_symmetry.space_group_name_H-M   'P 1'
#
loop_
_entity.id
_entity.type
_entity.pdbx_description
1 polymer ?
#
loop_
_entity_poly.entity_id
_entity_poly.type
_entity_poly.pdbx_seq_one_letter_code
_entity_poly.pdbx_strand_id
1 'polypeptide(L)'
;MTDHALPDAWRRGLYETISRRRDMRSFLPNPIPAETLARILSAANQAGSVGFSQPWNFLVVENLEIRREVRVHVETERLRAAEMFGEERRTTYLSYKLEGILDAPINVCVTCDQERFGPAVIGRNTIPETAVYSTCCAIQNFWLAARAEGVGVGWVSIMEPSVLRKILGIPERIVPVAYLCVGFVERFPERPTFETTGWLPRIPLHDLVFHDRWAAQPPPDLLRALETTRIDGERASEDMRPQTPPRVHPNGDERPGKGELGRKGLLLVYTGQGKGKTTAALGLVFRAIGRGLRVAVVQFIKGKWKTGERLFAETIPGLTFLVMGHGFTWESDDLTRDRNAAVAAWTTAKGLIASGEHTVVVLDEMTYAINYGFVALADVLATLRERPTHVHVVITGRKAQEELCALADLVTEMKPVKHPFQHGFKAQPGIDY
;
A
#
# COMPACT_ATOMS: atom_id res chain seq x y z
N MET A 1 6.47 21.48 12.94
CA MET A 1 5.23 20.73 12.65
C MET A 1 4.48 20.57 13.96
N THR A 2 3.16 20.75 13.94
CA THR A 2 2.32 20.50 15.11
C THR A 2 2.20 18.99 15.34
N ASP A 3 2.08 18.53 16.59
CA ASP A 3 1.90 17.11 16.95
C ASP A 3 0.53 16.53 16.53
N HIS A 4 -0.23 17.25 15.71
CA HIS A 4 -1.53 16.83 15.20
C HIS A 4 -1.46 16.12 13.84
N ALA A 5 -0.29 16.12 13.19
CA ALA A 5 -0.13 15.45 11.91
C ALA A 5 -0.19 13.92 12.08
N LEU A 6 -0.90 13.25 11.17
CA LEU A 6 -0.83 11.79 11.10
C LEU A 6 0.62 11.34 10.81
N PRO A 7 1.01 10.13 11.25
CA PRO A 7 2.28 9.53 10.89
C PRO A 7 2.50 9.54 9.38
N ASP A 8 3.75 9.74 8.93
CA ASP A 8 4.08 9.88 7.50
C ASP A 8 3.56 8.70 6.66
N ALA A 9 3.64 7.48 7.17
CA ALA A 9 3.11 6.30 6.48
C ALA A 9 1.59 6.38 6.23
N TRP A 10 0.83 6.90 7.20
CA TRP A 10 -0.62 7.05 7.09
C TRP A 10 -1.00 8.20 6.17
N ARG A 11 -0.26 9.32 6.22
CA ARG A 11 -0.44 10.41 5.24
C ARG A 11 -0.18 9.91 3.82
N ARG A 12 0.89 9.14 3.60
CA ARG A 12 1.17 8.54 2.28
C ARG A 12 0.06 7.62 1.83
N GLY A 13 -0.44 6.74 2.70
CA GLY A 13 -1.57 5.86 2.39
C GLY A 13 -2.83 6.62 1.98
N LEU A 14 -3.15 7.73 2.67
CA LEU A 14 -4.26 8.60 2.31
C LEU A 14 -4.07 9.22 0.91
N TYR A 15 -2.92 9.84 0.66
CA TYR A 15 -2.64 10.49 -0.62
C TYR A 15 -2.58 9.50 -1.79
N GLU A 16 -2.04 8.30 -1.58
CA GLU A 16 -2.06 7.23 -2.58
C GLU A 16 -3.47 6.73 -2.88
N THR A 17 -4.33 6.65 -1.86
CA THR A 17 -5.74 6.28 -2.06
C THR A 17 -6.46 7.35 -2.89
N ILE A 18 -6.22 8.63 -2.61
CA ILE A 18 -6.78 9.76 -3.36
C ILE A 18 -6.29 9.79 -4.81
N SER A 19 -4.99 9.59 -5.04
CA SER A 19 -4.37 9.67 -6.37
C SER A 19 -4.65 8.45 -7.24
N ARG A 20 -4.82 7.27 -6.64
CA ARG A 20 -5.00 5.98 -7.36
C ARG A 20 -6.43 5.47 -7.40
N ARG A 21 -7.40 6.10 -6.72
CA ARG A 21 -8.81 5.75 -6.95
C ARG A 21 -9.22 6.06 -8.39
N ARG A 22 -10.01 5.18 -8.99
CA ARG A 22 -10.54 5.38 -10.34
C ARG A 22 -12.03 5.15 -10.32
N ASP A 23 -12.71 5.79 -11.26
CA ASP A 23 -14.09 5.52 -11.55
C ASP A 23 -14.15 4.29 -12.47
N MET A 24 -14.75 3.21 -11.97
CA MET A 24 -14.66 1.88 -12.57
C MET A 24 -15.93 1.55 -13.34
N ARG A 25 -15.80 0.93 -14.51
CA ARG A 25 -16.93 0.60 -15.39
C ARG A 25 -16.99 -0.87 -15.77
N SER A 26 -16.03 -1.66 -15.29
CA SER A 26 -15.99 -3.11 -15.47
C SER A 26 -15.63 -3.73 -14.13
N PHE A 27 -16.35 -4.78 -13.76
CA PHE A 27 -16.28 -5.40 -12.45
C PHE A 27 -16.21 -6.92 -12.59
N LEU A 28 -15.60 -7.56 -11.60
CA LEU A 28 -15.59 -9.00 -11.46
C LEU A 28 -16.90 -9.46 -10.82
N PRO A 29 -17.39 -10.68 -11.13
CA PRO A 29 -18.66 -11.19 -10.61
C PRO A 29 -18.59 -11.61 -9.14
N ASN A 30 -17.40 -11.56 -8.52
CA ASN A 30 -17.19 -11.95 -7.14
C ASN A 30 -18.07 -11.12 -6.19
N PRO A 31 -18.82 -11.74 -5.27
CA PRO A 31 -19.63 -11.01 -4.30
C PRO A 31 -18.73 -10.21 -3.35
N ILE A 32 -19.23 -9.07 -2.89
CA ILE A 32 -18.55 -8.27 -1.85
C ILE A 32 -18.94 -8.84 -0.49
N PRO A 33 -17.98 -9.18 0.40
CA PRO A 33 -18.30 -9.58 1.76
C PRO A 33 -19.09 -8.50 2.50
N ALA A 34 -20.10 -8.90 3.27
CA ALA A 34 -20.99 -7.97 3.97
C ALA A 34 -20.21 -7.04 4.91
N GLU A 35 -19.18 -7.56 5.58
CA GLU A 35 -18.31 -6.80 6.47
C GLU A 35 -17.50 -5.73 5.72
N THR A 36 -17.08 -6.03 4.49
CA THR A 36 -16.37 -5.07 3.63
C THR A 36 -17.31 -3.95 3.21
N LEU A 37 -18.53 -4.28 2.74
CA LEU A 37 -19.53 -3.26 2.40
C LEU A 37 -19.89 -2.41 3.64
N ALA A 38 -20.03 -3.03 4.81
CA ALA A 38 -20.32 -2.32 6.06
C ALA A 38 -19.21 -1.33 6.45
N ARG A 39 -17.92 -1.69 6.27
CA ARG A 39 -16.80 -0.76 6.50
C ARG A 39 -16.84 0.43 5.55
N ILE A 40 -17.15 0.19 4.27
CA ILE A 40 -17.27 1.24 3.25
C ILE A 40 -18.44 2.19 3.56
N LEU A 41 -19.61 1.65 3.91
CA LEU A 41 -20.79 2.44 4.31
C LEU A 41 -20.54 3.21 5.62
N SER A 42 -19.86 2.59 6.58
CA SER A 42 -19.46 3.25 7.82
C SER A 42 -18.56 4.46 7.54
N ALA A 43 -17.57 4.31 6.66
CA ALA A 43 -16.71 5.42 6.24
C ALA A 43 -17.50 6.55 5.55
N ALA A 44 -18.50 6.21 4.72
CA ALA A 44 -19.40 7.19 4.12
C ALA A 44 -20.17 7.98 5.20
N ASN A 45 -20.64 7.30 6.25
CA ASN A 45 -21.38 7.91 7.35
C ASN A 45 -20.52 8.81 8.27
N GLN A 46 -19.19 8.75 8.15
CA GLN A 46 -18.26 9.66 8.87
C GLN A 46 -18.05 10.99 8.14
N ALA A 47 -18.74 11.25 7.03
CA ALA A 47 -18.64 12.51 6.32
C ALA A 47 -19.17 13.69 7.15
N GLY A 48 -18.57 14.87 6.93
CA GLY A 48 -19.14 16.12 7.43
C GLY A 48 -20.49 16.39 6.78
N SER A 49 -21.42 16.98 7.52
CA SER A 49 -22.71 17.42 6.99
C SER A 49 -23.13 18.76 7.58
N VAL A 50 -23.86 19.54 6.77
CA VAL A 50 -24.42 20.82 7.19
C VAL A 50 -25.28 20.63 8.44
N GLY A 51 -24.95 21.34 9.52
CA GLY A 51 -25.66 21.23 10.80
C GLY A 51 -25.69 19.81 11.39
N PHE A 52 -24.75 18.94 11.02
CA PHE A 52 -24.76 17.51 11.36
C PHE A 52 -26.05 16.79 10.91
N SER A 53 -26.66 17.25 9.82
CA SER A 53 -27.96 16.76 9.35
C SER A 53 -27.95 15.34 8.79
N GLN A 54 -26.78 14.82 8.38
CA GLN A 54 -26.64 13.46 7.81
C GLN A 54 -27.76 13.10 6.82
N PRO A 55 -27.98 13.90 5.77
CA PRO A 55 -29.19 13.80 4.94
C PRO A 55 -29.21 12.53 4.08
N TRP A 56 -28.07 11.86 3.91
CA TRP A 56 -27.91 10.73 3.02
C TRP A 56 -28.72 9.50 3.42
N ASN A 57 -29.11 8.69 2.42
CA ASN A 57 -29.46 7.28 2.60
C ASN A 57 -28.73 6.44 1.55
N PHE A 58 -28.52 5.16 1.86
CA PHE A 58 -27.87 4.21 0.95
C PHE A 58 -28.83 3.07 0.64
N LEU A 59 -29.34 3.00 -0.58
CA LEU A 59 -30.19 1.92 -1.05
C LEU A 59 -29.30 0.90 -1.80
N VAL A 60 -29.07 -0.26 -1.19
CA VAL A 60 -28.31 -1.36 -1.80
C VAL A 60 -29.22 -2.15 -2.75
N VAL A 61 -28.79 -2.33 -4.00
CA VAL A 61 -29.55 -2.96 -5.08
C VAL A 61 -28.76 -4.15 -5.63
N GLU A 62 -29.13 -5.36 -5.21
CA GLU A 62 -28.56 -6.62 -5.70
C GLU A 62 -29.44 -7.29 -6.75
N ASN A 63 -30.77 -7.07 -6.66
CA ASN A 63 -31.77 -7.68 -7.53
C ASN A 63 -31.46 -7.40 -9.00
N LEU A 64 -31.24 -8.47 -9.76
CA LEU A 64 -30.82 -8.38 -11.15
C LEU A 64 -31.88 -7.76 -12.06
N GLU A 65 -33.17 -8.01 -11.82
CA GLU A 65 -34.24 -7.43 -12.63
C GLU A 65 -34.34 -5.92 -12.42
N ILE A 66 -34.25 -5.45 -11.17
CA ILE A 66 -34.19 -4.01 -10.87
C ILE A 66 -32.98 -3.37 -11.57
N ARG A 67 -31.81 -4.03 -11.52
CA ARG A 67 -30.61 -3.52 -12.21
C ARG A 67 -30.76 -3.51 -13.72
N ARG A 68 -31.49 -4.46 -14.32
CA ARG A 68 -31.83 -4.44 -15.75
C ARG A 68 -32.74 -3.28 -16.11
N GLU A 69 -33.75 -2.98 -15.30
CA GLU A 69 -34.61 -1.81 -15.49
C GLU A 69 -33.79 -0.50 -15.47
N VAL A 70 -32.90 -0.35 -14.48
CA VAL A 70 -32.00 0.81 -14.42
C VAL A 70 -31.08 0.86 -15.64
N ARG A 71 -30.54 -0.28 -16.09
CA ARG A 71 -29.66 -0.35 -17.26
C ARG A 71 -30.37 0.07 -18.55
N VAL A 72 -31.64 -0.33 -18.73
CA VAL A 72 -32.47 0.09 -19.86
C VAL A 72 -32.63 1.60 -19.86
N HIS A 73 -33.00 2.18 -18.71
CA HIS A 73 -33.15 3.63 -18.56
C HIS A 73 -31.85 4.38 -18.91
N VAL A 74 -30.70 3.90 -18.39
CA VAL A 74 -29.39 4.49 -18.69
C VAL A 74 -29.04 4.40 -20.17
N GLU A 75 -29.42 3.33 -20.89
CA GLU A 75 -29.20 3.28 -22.34
C GLU A 75 -30.02 4.33 -23.08
N THR A 76 -31.30 4.48 -22.70
CA THR A 76 -32.19 5.47 -23.31
C THR A 76 -31.64 6.87 -23.14
N GLU A 77 -31.22 7.24 -21.93
CA GLU A 77 -30.64 8.56 -21.67
C GLU A 77 -29.25 8.73 -22.29
N ARG A 78 -28.46 7.65 -22.45
CA ARG A 78 -27.18 7.69 -23.16
C ARG A 78 -27.36 7.99 -24.63
N LEU A 79 -28.33 7.36 -25.29
CA LEU A 79 -28.64 7.64 -26.70
C LEU A 79 -29.15 9.07 -26.87
N ARG A 80 -29.98 9.56 -25.94
CA ARG A 80 -30.45 10.95 -25.93
C ARG A 80 -29.31 11.95 -25.73
N ALA A 81 -28.42 11.71 -24.77
CA ALA A 81 -27.25 12.55 -24.53
C ALA A 81 -26.29 12.58 -25.73
N ALA A 82 -26.20 11.49 -26.49
CA ALA A 82 -25.38 11.42 -27.69
C ALA A 82 -25.81 12.42 -28.78
N GLU A 83 -27.10 12.79 -28.83
CA GLU A 83 -27.65 13.76 -29.78
C GLU A 83 -27.09 15.17 -29.56
N MET A 84 -26.62 15.49 -28.35
CA MET A 84 -26.01 16.78 -28.01
C MET A 84 -24.62 16.99 -28.66
N PHE A 85 -24.00 15.92 -29.17
CA PHE A 85 -22.70 15.98 -29.82
C PHE A 85 -22.81 16.00 -31.34
N GLY A 86 -21.88 16.70 -31.99
CA GLY A 86 -21.63 16.56 -33.43
C GLY A 86 -21.13 15.16 -33.81
N GLU A 87 -21.19 14.81 -35.09
CA GLU A 87 -21.03 13.44 -35.61
C GLU A 87 -19.77 12.70 -35.11
N GLU A 88 -18.61 13.33 -35.18
CA GLU A 88 -17.34 12.74 -34.74
C GLU A 88 -17.34 12.47 -33.22
N ARG A 89 -17.65 13.48 -32.40
CA ARG A 89 -17.70 13.33 -30.93
C ARG A 89 -18.81 12.38 -30.47
N ARG A 90 -19.92 12.31 -31.21
CA ARG A 90 -21.01 11.37 -30.95
C ARG A 90 -20.54 9.93 -31.09
N THR A 91 -19.81 9.63 -32.16
CA THR A 91 -19.24 8.29 -32.40
C THR A 91 -18.29 7.88 -31.28
N THR A 92 -17.40 8.80 -30.86
CA THR A 92 -16.49 8.57 -29.73
C THR A 92 -17.24 8.40 -28.40
N TYR A 93 -18.24 9.24 -28.12
CA TYR A 93 -19.07 9.12 -26.91
C TYR A 93 -19.78 7.76 -26.85
N LEU A 94 -20.35 7.33 -27.97
CA LEU A 94 -21.09 6.08 -28.05
C LEU A 94 -20.17 4.84 -27.92
N SER A 95 -18.88 4.94 -28.23
CA SER A 95 -17.93 3.84 -28.05
C SER A 95 -17.46 3.64 -26.60
N TYR A 96 -17.63 4.63 -25.73
CA TYR A 96 -17.26 4.49 -24.33
C TYR A 96 -18.23 3.60 -23.55
N LYS A 97 -17.64 2.74 -22.70
CA LYS A 97 -18.36 2.10 -21.61
C LYS A 97 -18.52 3.08 -20.45
N LEU A 98 -19.73 3.58 -20.26
CA LEU A 98 -20.04 4.65 -19.29
C LEU A 98 -20.69 4.15 -18.00
N GLU A 99 -20.93 2.84 -17.89
CA GLU A 99 -21.58 2.21 -16.75
C GLU A 99 -21.11 0.76 -16.59
N GLY A 100 -21.39 0.17 -15.43
CA GLY A 100 -21.16 -1.24 -15.14
C GLY A 100 -22.27 -1.83 -14.26
N ILE A 101 -23.53 -1.46 -14.54
CA ILE A 101 -24.70 -1.74 -13.70
C ILE A 101 -24.97 -3.24 -13.60
N LEU A 102 -24.83 -3.95 -14.71
CA LEU A 102 -25.02 -5.40 -14.74
C LEU A 102 -23.76 -6.18 -14.38
N ASP A 103 -22.59 -5.60 -14.63
CA ASP A 103 -21.29 -6.18 -14.30
C ASP A 103 -21.03 -6.21 -12.78
N ALA A 104 -21.33 -5.11 -12.10
CA ALA A 104 -21.13 -5.00 -10.67
C ALA A 104 -22.03 -5.98 -9.93
N PRO A 105 -21.54 -6.71 -8.91
CA PRO A 105 -22.38 -7.59 -8.10
C PRO A 105 -23.42 -6.79 -7.30
N ILE A 106 -23.10 -5.54 -6.91
CA ILE A 106 -23.94 -4.66 -6.11
C ILE A 106 -23.98 -3.27 -6.72
N ASN A 107 -25.17 -2.65 -6.72
CA ASN A 107 -25.35 -1.23 -6.97
C ASN A 107 -25.78 -0.52 -5.69
N VAL A 108 -25.46 0.76 -5.55
CA VAL A 108 -25.90 1.60 -4.43
C VAL A 108 -26.47 2.90 -4.96
N CYS A 109 -27.76 3.12 -4.75
CA CYS A 109 -28.37 4.43 -4.97
C CYS A 109 -28.21 5.27 -3.70
N VAL A 110 -27.40 6.32 -3.76
CA VAL A 110 -27.20 7.27 -2.67
C VAL A 110 -28.17 8.42 -2.85
N THR A 111 -29.01 8.65 -1.85
CA THR A 111 -30.07 9.67 -1.90
C THR A 111 -29.86 10.74 -0.83
N CYS A 112 -30.55 11.86 -0.94
CA CYS A 112 -30.54 12.97 -0.01
C CYS A 112 -31.97 13.28 0.45
N ASP A 113 -32.21 13.17 1.75
CA ASP A 113 -33.42 13.67 2.41
C ASP A 113 -33.18 15.11 2.87
N GLN A 114 -33.62 16.08 2.07
CA GLN A 114 -33.47 17.50 2.37
C GLN A 114 -34.35 17.98 3.54
N GLU A 115 -35.37 17.21 3.91
CA GLU A 115 -36.31 17.53 4.98
C GLU A 115 -36.01 16.81 6.27
N ARG A 116 -34.92 16.02 6.31
CA ARG A 116 -34.48 15.35 7.53
C ARG A 116 -34.25 16.41 8.62
N PHE A 117 -34.90 16.20 9.77
CA PHE A 117 -34.96 17.14 10.90
C PHE A 117 -35.73 18.46 10.64
N GLY A 118 -36.59 18.49 9.63
CA GLY A 118 -37.48 19.63 9.35
C GLY A 118 -36.77 20.81 8.68
N PRO A 119 -37.44 21.96 8.55
CA PRO A 119 -36.93 23.11 7.77
C PRO A 119 -35.76 23.84 8.45
N ALA A 120 -35.62 23.74 9.78
CA ALA A 120 -34.65 24.50 10.56
C ALA A 120 -33.36 23.71 10.84
N VAL A 121 -32.53 23.54 9.81
CA VAL A 121 -31.20 22.91 9.93
C VAL A 121 -30.11 23.97 9.90
N ILE A 122 -29.22 23.95 10.90
CA ILE A 122 -28.09 24.89 11.01
C ILE A 122 -27.27 24.87 9.72
N GLY A 123 -27.11 26.03 9.08
CA GLY A 123 -26.32 26.20 7.86
C GLY A 123 -27.03 25.89 6.54
N ARG A 124 -28.28 25.39 6.56
CA ARG A 124 -29.05 25.05 5.35
C ARG A 124 -30.06 26.13 4.94
N ASN A 125 -30.45 27.00 5.86
CA ASN A 125 -31.51 28.00 5.65
C ASN A 125 -31.26 28.94 4.46
N THR A 126 -30.00 29.26 4.16
CA THR A 126 -29.63 30.20 3.08
C THR A 126 -29.09 29.50 1.83
N ILE A 127 -28.63 28.25 1.96
CA ILE A 127 -28.12 27.44 0.85
C ILE A 127 -28.68 26.02 1.00
N PRO A 128 -29.92 25.76 0.54
CA PRO A 128 -30.58 24.46 0.69
C PRO A 128 -29.79 23.27 0.12
N GLU A 129 -29.00 23.51 -0.94
CA GLU A 129 -28.18 22.53 -1.65
C GLU A 129 -27.06 21.95 -0.78
N THR A 130 -26.72 22.58 0.34
CA THR A 130 -25.73 22.08 1.29
C THR A 130 -26.05 20.66 1.80
N ALA A 131 -27.33 20.26 1.81
CA ALA A 131 -27.71 18.87 2.08
C ALA A 131 -27.19 17.91 1.00
N VAL A 132 -27.33 18.26 -0.29
CA VAL A 132 -26.79 17.47 -1.41
C VAL A 132 -25.26 17.48 -1.37
N TYR A 133 -24.63 18.62 -1.06
CA TYR A 133 -23.17 18.70 -0.94
C TYR A 133 -22.64 17.80 0.18
N SER A 134 -23.36 17.75 1.32
CA SER A 134 -23.05 16.82 2.41
C SER A 134 -23.11 15.36 1.95
N THR A 135 -24.12 15.01 1.14
CA THR A 135 -24.22 13.67 0.53
C THR A 135 -23.07 13.37 -0.43
N CYS A 136 -22.60 14.36 -1.21
CA CYS A 136 -21.40 14.20 -2.05
C CYS A 136 -20.13 13.92 -1.22
N CYS A 137 -19.98 14.54 -0.04
CA CYS A 137 -18.88 14.21 0.88
C CYS A 137 -18.95 12.74 1.35
N ALA A 138 -20.15 12.25 1.68
CA ALA A 138 -20.37 10.84 2.03
C ALA A 138 -20.00 9.89 0.88
N ILE A 139 -20.39 10.23 -0.35
CA ILE A 139 -20.03 9.45 -1.55
C ILE A 139 -18.51 9.45 -1.77
N GLN A 140 -17.83 10.58 -1.55
CA GLN A 140 -16.38 10.64 -1.71
C GLN A 140 -15.64 9.81 -0.65
N ASN A 141 -16.11 9.78 0.60
CA ASN A 141 -15.59 8.88 1.63
C ASN A 141 -15.84 7.40 1.28
N PHE A 142 -17.04 7.07 0.81
CA PHE A 142 -17.40 5.74 0.30
C PHE A 142 -16.38 5.29 -0.76
N TRP A 143 -16.08 6.16 -1.74
CA TRP A 143 -15.19 5.84 -2.85
C TRP A 143 -13.74 5.60 -2.41
N LEU A 144 -13.24 6.41 -1.48
CA LEU A 144 -11.88 6.27 -0.94
C LEU A 144 -11.75 5.02 -0.08
N ALA A 145 -12.75 4.73 0.77
CA ALA A 145 -12.78 3.51 1.56
C ALA A 145 -12.84 2.26 0.68
N ALA A 146 -13.69 2.27 -0.36
CA ALA A 146 -13.75 1.19 -1.33
C ALA A 146 -12.38 0.96 -2.00
N ARG A 147 -11.69 2.04 -2.42
CA ARG A 147 -10.34 1.92 -3.00
C ARG A 147 -9.33 1.29 -2.01
N ALA A 148 -9.40 1.63 -0.73
CA ALA A 148 -8.54 1.05 0.30
C ALA A 148 -8.81 -0.45 0.53
N GLU A 149 -10.07 -0.88 0.37
CA GLU A 149 -10.50 -2.29 0.45
C GLU A 149 -10.26 -3.08 -0.86
N GLY A 150 -9.69 -2.46 -1.89
CA GLY A 150 -9.51 -3.09 -3.21
C GLY A 150 -10.80 -3.23 -4.03
N VAL A 151 -11.86 -2.52 -3.63
CA VAL A 151 -13.17 -2.49 -4.29
C VAL A 151 -13.24 -1.30 -5.26
N GLY A 152 -13.64 -1.57 -6.50
CA GLY A 152 -13.93 -0.56 -7.49
C GLY A 152 -15.30 0.08 -7.25
N VAL A 153 -15.41 1.36 -7.58
CA VAL A 153 -16.69 2.09 -7.59
C VAL A 153 -16.77 2.89 -8.88
N GLY A 154 -17.95 2.86 -9.51
CA GLY A 154 -18.27 3.66 -10.70
C GLY A 154 -19.52 4.48 -10.51
N TRP A 155 -19.47 5.77 -10.82
CA TRP A 155 -20.66 6.64 -10.74
C TRP A 155 -21.36 6.68 -12.09
N VAL A 156 -22.66 6.37 -12.10
CA VAL A 156 -23.54 6.52 -13.27
C VAL A 156 -24.53 7.67 -13.02
N SER A 157 -24.52 8.67 -13.89
CA SER A 157 -25.37 9.88 -13.79
C SER A 157 -26.14 10.19 -15.08
N ILE A 158 -26.02 9.34 -16.11
CA ILE A 158 -26.77 9.47 -17.37
C ILE A 158 -28.17 8.89 -17.16
N MET A 159 -28.99 9.62 -16.41
CA MET A 159 -30.31 9.15 -15.97
C MET A 159 -31.21 10.32 -15.56
N GLU A 160 -32.50 10.18 -15.87
CA GLU A 160 -33.57 11.03 -15.34
C GLU A 160 -33.95 10.62 -13.91
N PRO A 161 -33.83 11.52 -12.90
CA PRO A 161 -34.11 11.19 -11.49
C PRO A 161 -35.55 10.71 -11.24
N SER A 162 -36.54 11.25 -11.97
CA SER A 162 -37.94 10.85 -11.79
C SER A 162 -38.21 9.39 -12.18
N VAL A 163 -37.52 8.86 -13.20
CA VAL A 163 -37.61 7.46 -13.61
C VAL A 163 -36.90 6.56 -12.61
N LEU A 164 -35.69 6.94 -12.18
CA LEU A 164 -34.95 6.19 -11.16
C LEU A 164 -35.74 6.04 -9.86
N ARG A 165 -36.45 7.10 -9.44
CA ARG A 165 -37.33 7.05 -8.27
C ARG A 165 -38.43 6.02 -8.41
N LYS A 166 -39.07 5.92 -9.59
CA LYS A 166 -40.12 4.93 -9.85
C LYS A 166 -39.58 3.50 -9.78
N ILE A 167 -38.44 3.23 -10.44
CA ILE A 167 -37.81 1.91 -10.47
C ILE A 167 -37.46 1.46 -9.04
N LEU A 168 -36.93 2.36 -8.21
CA LEU A 168 -36.41 2.04 -6.87
C LEU A 168 -37.41 2.29 -5.73
N GLY A 169 -38.63 2.72 -6.03
CA GLY A 169 -39.63 3.06 -5.01
C GLY A 169 -39.22 4.22 -4.08
N ILE A 170 -38.43 5.18 -4.59
CA ILE A 170 -37.93 6.32 -3.81
C ILE A 170 -39.02 7.41 -3.78
N PRO A 171 -39.39 7.95 -2.59
CA PRO A 171 -40.36 9.03 -2.48
C PRO A 171 -39.96 10.29 -3.27
N GLU A 172 -40.94 11.04 -3.79
CA GLU A 172 -40.69 12.22 -4.63
C GLU A 172 -39.82 13.29 -3.95
N ARG A 173 -40.02 13.51 -2.64
CA ARG A 173 -39.25 14.44 -1.81
C ARG A 173 -37.77 14.05 -1.64
N ILE A 174 -37.42 12.80 -1.89
CA ILE A 174 -36.05 12.29 -1.74
C ILE A 174 -35.32 12.48 -3.07
N VAL A 175 -34.15 13.08 -3.01
CA VAL A 175 -33.33 13.37 -4.20
C VAL A 175 -32.33 12.23 -4.40
N PRO A 176 -32.39 11.46 -5.50
CA PRO A 176 -31.28 10.58 -5.87
C PRO A 176 -30.07 11.43 -6.25
N VAL A 177 -28.93 11.23 -5.57
CA VAL A 177 -27.70 12.00 -5.79
C VAL A 177 -26.73 11.21 -6.67
N ALA A 178 -26.55 9.92 -6.40
CA ALA A 178 -25.65 9.06 -7.16
C ALA A 178 -26.19 7.65 -7.32
N TYR A 179 -25.93 7.03 -8.47
CA TYR A 179 -26.09 5.59 -8.65
C TYR A 179 -24.72 4.96 -8.87
N LEU A 180 -24.26 4.20 -7.87
CA LEU A 180 -22.92 3.64 -7.82
C LEU A 180 -22.94 2.16 -8.21
N CYS A 181 -22.05 1.76 -9.11
CA CYS A 181 -21.72 0.35 -9.37
C CYS A 181 -20.54 -0.03 -8.48
N VAL A 182 -20.64 -1.13 -7.72
CA VAL A 182 -19.66 -1.50 -6.69
C VAL A 182 -19.27 -2.97 -6.84
N GLY A 183 -17.97 -3.24 -6.95
CA GLY A 183 -17.46 -4.61 -7.15
C GLY A 183 -15.95 -4.70 -7.15
N PHE A 184 -15.42 -5.91 -7.03
CA PHE A 184 -13.99 -6.13 -7.27
C PHE A 184 -13.63 -5.86 -8.74
N VAL A 185 -12.38 -5.51 -9.00
CA VAL A 185 -11.89 -5.18 -10.34
C VAL A 185 -10.59 -5.91 -10.61
N GLU A 186 -10.34 -6.25 -11.87
CA GLU A 186 -9.09 -6.91 -12.29
C GLU A 186 -7.86 -6.02 -12.02
N ARG A 187 -7.99 -4.72 -12.30
CA ARG A 187 -6.96 -3.71 -12.06
C ARG A 187 -7.55 -2.32 -11.93
N PHE A 188 -6.82 -1.43 -11.25
CA PHE A 188 -7.06 0.01 -11.28
C PHE A 188 -6.14 0.65 -12.33
N PRO A 189 -6.68 1.30 -13.38
CA PRO A 189 -5.86 2.01 -14.36
C PRO A 189 -4.98 3.09 -13.73
N GLU A 190 -3.77 3.28 -14.24
CA GLU A 190 -2.84 4.29 -13.74
C GLU A 190 -3.31 5.72 -14.00
N ARG A 191 -4.15 5.96 -15.01
CA ARG A 191 -4.71 7.28 -15.33
C ARG A 191 -6.22 7.19 -15.62
N PRO A 192 -6.97 8.30 -15.49
CA PRO A 192 -8.38 8.32 -15.86
C PRO A 192 -8.61 7.94 -17.32
N THR A 193 -9.62 7.12 -17.61
CA THR A 193 -9.95 6.66 -18.97
C THR A 193 -10.09 7.83 -19.94
N PHE A 194 -10.88 8.84 -19.58
CA PHE A 194 -11.14 10.01 -20.44
C PHE A 194 -9.92 10.88 -20.71
N GLU A 195 -8.91 10.83 -19.84
CA GLU A 195 -7.61 11.47 -20.09
C GLU A 195 -6.82 10.67 -21.13
N THR A 196 -6.73 9.34 -20.93
CA THR A 196 -5.99 8.45 -21.85
C THR A 196 -6.63 8.31 -23.21
N THR A 197 -7.95 8.48 -23.33
CA THR A 197 -8.69 8.43 -24.59
C THR A 197 -8.85 9.81 -25.24
N GLY A 198 -8.27 10.86 -24.64
CA GLY A 198 -8.27 12.21 -25.22
C GLY A 198 -9.61 12.95 -25.18
N TRP A 199 -10.56 12.54 -24.32
CA TRP A 199 -11.85 13.23 -24.22
C TRP A 199 -11.71 14.62 -23.59
N LEU A 200 -10.96 14.71 -22.48
CA LEU A 200 -10.58 15.96 -21.81
C LEU A 200 -9.22 15.78 -21.12
N PRO A 201 -8.33 16.80 -21.15
CA PRO A 201 -7.09 16.79 -20.40
C PRO A 201 -7.31 17.12 -18.91
N ARG A 202 -6.33 16.75 -18.08
CA ARG A 202 -6.27 17.24 -16.70
C ARG A 202 -5.84 18.72 -16.71
N ILE A 203 -6.60 19.57 -16.03
CA ILE A 203 -6.26 20.98 -15.88
C ILE A 203 -5.11 21.12 -14.87
N PRO A 204 -4.07 21.91 -15.16
CA PRO A 204 -3.03 22.23 -14.18
C PRO A 204 -3.63 22.88 -12.92
N LEU A 205 -3.23 22.41 -11.73
CA LEU A 205 -3.82 22.90 -10.48
C LEU A 205 -3.61 24.41 -10.28
N HIS A 206 -2.46 24.95 -10.71
CA HIS A 206 -2.17 26.39 -10.54
C HIS A 206 -3.13 27.29 -11.32
N ASP A 207 -3.74 26.80 -12.42
CA ASP A 207 -4.74 27.56 -13.19
C ASP A 207 -6.09 27.68 -12.44
N LEU A 208 -6.28 26.87 -11.39
CA LEU A 208 -7.51 26.77 -10.61
C LEU A 208 -7.38 27.36 -9.20
N VAL A 209 -6.20 27.90 -8.84
CA VAL A 209 -5.97 28.52 -7.54
C VAL A 209 -5.91 30.03 -7.70
N PHE A 210 -6.77 30.74 -6.97
CA PHE A 210 -6.79 32.20 -6.91
C PHE A 210 -6.50 32.69 -5.50
N HIS A 211 -5.87 33.86 -5.38
CA HIS A 211 -5.52 34.47 -4.09
C HIS A 211 -6.45 35.61 -3.74
N ASP A 212 -7.19 35.48 -2.65
CA ASP A 212 -8.18 36.43 -2.10
C ASP A 212 -9.39 36.75 -2.98
N ARG A 213 -9.22 36.92 -4.30
CA ARG A 213 -10.26 37.30 -5.25
C ARG A 213 -10.23 36.42 -6.48
N TRP A 214 -11.38 36.29 -7.14
CA TRP A 214 -11.47 35.58 -8.42
C TRP A 214 -10.49 36.16 -9.44
N ALA A 215 -9.80 35.28 -10.18
CA ALA A 215 -8.77 35.62 -11.17
C ALA A 215 -7.47 36.26 -10.62
N ALA A 216 -7.35 36.52 -9.32
CA ALA A 216 -6.11 37.01 -8.73
C ALA A 216 -5.08 35.88 -8.58
N GLN A 217 -3.84 36.13 -8.99
CA GLN A 217 -2.79 35.12 -9.02
C GLN A 217 -2.29 34.73 -7.62
N PRO A 218 -1.90 33.46 -7.41
CA PRO A 218 -1.22 33.04 -6.19
C PRO A 218 0.09 33.80 -5.94
N PRO A 219 0.50 33.99 -4.67
CA PRO A 219 1.84 34.47 -4.35
C PRO A 219 2.93 33.58 -4.98
N PRO A 220 4.09 34.12 -5.37
CA PRO A 220 5.12 33.38 -6.11
C PRO A 220 5.57 32.07 -5.44
N ASP A 221 5.67 32.04 -4.11
CA ASP A 221 6.08 30.84 -3.37
C ASP A 221 5.02 29.74 -3.44
N LEU A 222 3.73 30.10 -3.35
CA LEU A 222 2.64 29.15 -3.49
C LEU A 222 2.52 28.65 -4.93
N LEU A 223 2.65 29.54 -5.92
CA LEU A 223 2.65 29.15 -7.33
C LEU A 223 3.75 28.12 -7.62
N ARG A 224 4.98 28.39 -7.18
CA ARG A 224 6.11 27.46 -7.31
C ARG A 224 5.84 26.12 -6.62
N ALA A 225 5.24 26.14 -5.43
CA ALA A 225 4.88 24.92 -4.72
C ALA A 225 3.82 24.12 -5.49
N LEU A 226 2.81 24.76 -6.07
CA LEU A 226 1.76 24.09 -6.86
C LEU A 226 2.31 23.46 -8.14
N GLU A 227 3.28 24.10 -8.79
CA GLU A 227 3.92 23.59 -10.01
C GLU A 227 4.81 22.37 -9.75
N THR A 228 5.44 22.31 -8.59
CA THR A 228 6.45 21.29 -8.24
C THR A 228 5.90 20.15 -7.39
N THR A 229 4.85 20.38 -6.59
CA THR A 229 4.26 19.36 -5.71
C THR A 229 3.57 18.26 -6.52
N ARG A 230 3.82 17.01 -6.15
CA ARG A 230 3.13 15.83 -6.70
C ARG A 230 2.59 15.00 -5.53
N ILE A 231 1.31 14.62 -5.61
CA ILE A 231 0.66 13.75 -4.61
C ILE A 231 0.93 12.28 -4.92
N ASP A 232 1.20 11.99 -6.19
CA ASP A 232 1.58 10.70 -6.74
C ASP A 232 2.89 10.27 -6.08
N GLY A 233 2.92 9.12 -5.41
CA GLY A 233 3.96 8.70 -4.46
C GLY A 233 5.40 8.55 -4.98
N GLU A 234 5.70 9.04 -6.19
CA GLU A 234 7.01 8.95 -6.85
C GLU A 234 8.01 10.04 -6.43
N ARG A 235 7.61 11.11 -5.70
CA ARG A 235 8.56 12.21 -5.33
C ARG A 235 8.52 12.73 -3.89
N ALA A 236 7.72 12.15 -3.00
CA ALA A 236 7.73 12.57 -1.60
C ALA A 236 8.98 12.11 -0.81
N SER A 237 9.95 11.45 -1.44
CA SER A 237 11.11 10.82 -0.78
C SER A 237 12.45 11.57 -0.89
N GLU A 238 12.58 12.63 -1.71
CA GLU A 238 13.93 13.19 -1.96
C GLU A 238 14.25 14.52 -1.29
N ASP A 239 13.29 15.31 -0.79
CA ASP A 239 13.60 16.70 -0.39
C ASP A 239 12.98 17.18 0.93
N MET A 240 13.15 16.39 1.99
CA MET A 240 12.96 16.88 3.37
C MET A 240 14.15 16.49 4.25
N ARG A 241 15.27 17.20 4.08
CA ARG A 241 16.26 17.32 5.15
C ARG A 241 15.96 18.58 5.96
N PRO A 242 15.68 18.49 7.27
CA PRO A 242 15.91 19.61 8.15
C PRO A 242 17.43 19.87 8.19
N GLN A 243 17.87 21.03 7.70
CA GLN A 243 19.25 21.48 7.90
C GLN A 243 19.46 21.67 9.41
N THR A 244 20.22 20.75 10.01
CA THR A 244 20.63 20.88 11.42
C THR A 244 21.96 21.63 11.44
N PRO A 245 22.09 22.75 12.19
CA PRO A 245 23.37 23.42 12.32
C PRO A 245 24.38 22.51 13.05
N PRO A 246 25.70 22.61 12.76
CA PRO A 246 26.68 21.71 13.33
C PRO A 246 26.78 21.90 14.84
N ARG A 247 26.60 20.81 15.61
CA ARG A 247 26.97 20.78 17.03
C ARG A 247 28.48 20.62 17.15
N VAL A 248 29.12 21.53 17.88
CA VAL A 248 30.50 21.38 18.37
C VAL A 248 30.45 20.51 19.63
N HIS A 249 31.19 19.40 19.63
CA HIS A 249 31.36 18.57 20.83
C HIS A 249 32.72 18.84 21.47
N PRO A 250 32.78 19.03 22.80
CA PRO A 250 34.03 19.11 23.54
C PRO A 250 34.48 17.69 23.90
N ASN A 251 35.53 17.22 23.23
CA ASN A 251 36.61 16.35 23.75
C ASN A 251 37.35 15.72 22.56
N GLY A 252 38.67 15.95 22.54
CA GLY A 252 39.56 15.66 21.43
C GLY A 252 39.92 14.18 21.28
N ASP A 253 39.04 13.43 20.63
CA ASP A 253 39.46 12.24 19.89
C ASP A 253 39.57 12.61 18.40
N GLU A 254 40.80 12.50 17.86
CA GLU A 254 41.08 12.65 16.44
C GLU A 254 40.33 11.57 15.65
N ARG A 255 39.20 11.96 15.04
CA ARG A 255 38.56 11.13 14.03
C ARG A 255 39.44 11.13 12.77
N PRO A 256 39.69 9.97 12.14
CA PRO A 256 40.32 9.94 10.83
C PRO A 256 39.51 10.83 9.88
N GLY A 257 40.23 11.68 9.13
CA GLY A 257 39.67 12.75 8.32
C GLY A 257 38.54 12.27 7.40
N LYS A 258 37.54 13.12 7.22
CA LYS A 258 36.43 12.93 6.26
C LYS A 258 36.95 12.93 4.82
N GLY A 259 37.61 11.85 4.41
CA GLY A 259 37.61 11.45 3.01
C GLY A 259 36.19 11.00 2.65
N GLU A 260 35.76 11.26 1.42
CA GLU A 260 34.53 10.71 0.84
C GLU A 260 34.59 9.18 0.83
N LEU A 261 34.30 8.56 1.98
CA LEU A 261 33.98 7.14 2.06
C LEU A 261 32.63 6.98 1.35
N GLY A 262 32.70 6.67 0.04
CA GLY A 262 31.55 6.34 -0.77
C GLY A 262 30.66 5.32 -0.05
N ARG A 263 29.35 5.52 -0.10
CA ARG A 263 28.36 4.64 0.52
C ARG A 263 28.36 3.27 -0.16
N LYS A 264 29.20 2.34 0.30
CA LYS A 264 29.21 0.94 -0.12
C LYS A 264 28.29 0.09 0.76
N GLY A 265 27.74 -0.98 0.18
CA GLY A 265 27.01 -2.04 0.83
C GLY A 265 27.95 -2.87 1.70
N LEU A 266 27.51 -3.17 2.91
CA LEU A 266 28.31 -3.83 3.95
C LEU A 266 27.99 -5.32 4.03
N LEU A 267 29.01 -6.12 4.32
CA LEU A 267 28.89 -7.53 4.68
C LEU A 267 29.00 -7.68 6.21
N LEU A 268 27.96 -8.22 6.84
CA LEU A 268 27.90 -8.44 8.28
C LEU A 268 27.77 -9.92 8.59
N VAL A 269 28.49 -10.40 9.60
CA VAL A 269 28.44 -11.78 10.08
C VAL A 269 28.10 -11.80 11.57
N TYR A 270 26.97 -12.41 11.92
CA TYR A 270 26.56 -12.66 13.29
C TYR A 270 26.70 -14.14 13.63
N THR A 271 27.74 -14.47 14.39
CA THR A 271 28.09 -15.86 14.74
C THR A 271 28.16 -16.09 16.24
N GLY A 272 28.54 -17.31 16.65
CA GLY A 272 28.73 -17.69 18.05
C GLY A 272 27.63 -18.59 18.62
N GLN A 273 27.89 -19.09 19.82
CA GLN A 273 27.06 -20.10 20.49
C GLN A 273 25.85 -19.53 21.25
N GLY A 274 25.82 -18.21 21.47
CA GLY A 274 24.76 -17.49 22.15
C GLY A 274 23.50 -17.30 21.29
N LYS A 275 22.38 -16.99 21.94
CA LYS A 275 21.16 -16.52 21.28
C LYS A 275 21.32 -15.06 20.83
N GLY A 276 20.52 -14.65 19.85
CA GLY A 276 20.41 -13.26 19.38
C GLY A 276 20.89 -12.98 17.96
N LYS A 277 21.50 -13.96 17.26
CA LYS A 277 22.11 -13.74 15.92
C LYS A 277 21.07 -13.31 14.90
N THR A 278 20.03 -14.12 14.75
CA THR A 278 18.86 -13.82 13.92
C THR A 278 18.14 -12.57 14.41
N THR A 279 17.97 -12.39 15.72
CA THR A 279 17.35 -11.19 16.30
C THR A 279 18.09 -9.90 15.89
N ALA A 280 19.42 -9.90 15.92
CA ALA A 280 20.23 -8.76 15.48
C ALA A 280 20.08 -8.50 13.98
N ALA A 281 20.03 -9.56 13.16
CA ALA A 281 19.75 -9.44 11.73
C ALA A 281 18.35 -8.88 11.47
N LEU A 282 17.32 -9.34 12.18
CA LEU A 282 15.96 -8.83 12.06
C LEU A 282 15.84 -7.38 12.55
N GLY A 283 16.61 -6.97 13.55
CA GLY A 283 16.73 -5.55 13.92
C GLY A 283 17.26 -4.67 12.78
N LEU A 284 18.16 -5.18 11.93
CA LEU A 284 18.57 -4.49 10.70
C LEU A 284 17.46 -4.49 9.64
N VAL A 285 16.76 -5.61 9.46
CA VAL A 285 15.60 -5.72 8.56
C VAL A 285 14.57 -4.64 8.89
N PHE A 286 14.19 -4.49 10.16
CA PHE A 286 13.22 -3.48 10.58
C PHE A 286 13.72 -2.04 10.35
N ARG A 287 15.01 -1.76 10.58
CA ARG A 287 15.58 -0.45 10.26
C ARG A 287 15.56 -0.15 8.76
N ALA A 288 15.85 -1.13 7.92
CA ALA A 288 15.87 -0.98 6.47
C ALA A 288 14.45 -0.78 5.90
N ILE A 289 13.50 -1.63 6.31
CA ILE A 289 12.08 -1.51 5.94
C ILE A 289 11.49 -0.19 6.43
N GLY A 290 11.80 0.24 7.66
CA GLY A 290 11.36 1.52 8.20
C GLY A 290 11.83 2.73 7.39
N ARG A 291 12.86 2.55 6.56
CA ARG A 291 13.36 3.55 5.60
C ARG A 291 12.86 3.33 4.17
N GLY A 292 11.91 2.42 3.96
CA GLY A 292 11.33 2.10 2.65
C GLY A 292 12.23 1.28 1.74
N LEU A 293 13.30 0.68 2.26
CA LEU A 293 14.19 -0.18 1.47
C LEU A 293 13.56 -1.56 1.30
N ARG A 294 13.77 -2.18 0.14
CA ARG A 294 13.37 -3.57 -0.09
C ARG A 294 14.37 -4.51 0.56
N VAL A 295 13.86 -5.52 1.27
CA VAL A 295 14.68 -6.44 2.06
C VAL A 295 14.30 -7.88 1.75
N ALA A 296 15.30 -8.76 1.63
CA ALA A 296 15.09 -10.18 1.52
C ALA A 296 15.70 -10.91 2.73
N VAL A 297 15.00 -11.93 3.24
CA VAL A 297 15.49 -12.86 4.24
C VAL A 297 15.35 -14.26 3.67
N VAL A 298 16.45 -14.98 3.55
CA VAL A 298 16.49 -16.38 3.14
C VAL A 298 16.94 -17.20 4.33
N GLN A 299 16.03 -18.02 4.85
CA GLN A 299 16.29 -18.87 6.00
C GLN A 299 16.65 -20.29 5.54
N PHE A 300 17.89 -20.72 5.83
CA PHE A 300 18.45 -22.00 5.40
C PHE A 300 18.04 -23.19 6.29
N ILE A 301 17.59 -22.93 7.52
CA ILE A 301 17.11 -23.96 8.45
C ILE A 301 15.68 -23.62 8.89
N LYS A 302 14.78 -24.59 8.75
CA LYS A 302 13.39 -24.45 9.20
C LYS A 302 13.21 -25.01 10.63
N GLY A 303 12.65 -24.23 11.55
CA GLY A 303 12.13 -24.83 12.78
C GLY A 303 10.89 -25.70 12.49
N LYS A 304 10.62 -26.73 13.30
CA LYS A 304 9.31 -27.41 13.31
C LYS A 304 8.15 -26.45 13.69
N TRP A 305 8.49 -25.27 14.23
CA TRP A 305 7.58 -24.26 14.76
C TRP A 305 7.41 -23.10 13.77
N LYS A 306 6.20 -22.55 13.66
CA LYS A 306 5.98 -21.25 13.00
C LYS A 306 6.48 -20.18 13.95
N THR A 307 7.51 -19.43 13.56
CA THR A 307 8.02 -18.35 14.40
C THR A 307 7.20 -17.07 14.20
N GLY A 308 7.07 -16.28 15.26
CA GLY A 308 6.37 -14.99 15.24
C GLY A 308 6.94 -14.03 14.20
N GLU A 309 8.24 -14.07 13.92
CA GLU A 309 8.86 -13.18 12.95
C GLU A 309 8.44 -13.52 11.52
N ARG A 310 8.22 -14.80 11.21
CA ARG A 310 7.66 -15.21 9.91
C ARG A 310 6.21 -14.75 9.77
N LEU A 311 5.38 -15.01 10.78
CA LEU A 311 3.97 -14.61 10.77
C LEU A 311 3.85 -13.09 10.58
N PHE A 312 4.74 -12.33 11.22
CA PHE A 312 4.81 -10.88 11.05
C PHE A 312 5.33 -10.49 9.66
N ALA A 313 6.38 -11.13 9.16
CA ALA A 313 6.96 -10.81 7.86
C ALA A 313 5.97 -10.95 6.69
N GLU A 314 5.06 -11.94 6.75
CA GLU A 314 4.01 -12.14 5.75
C GLU A 314 3.02 -10.95 5.65
N THR A 315 2.98 -10.07 6.66
CA THR A 315 2.13 -8.87 6.67
C THR A 315 2.81 -7.60 6.15
N ILE A 316 4.11 -7.63 5.82
CA ILE A 316 4.90 -6.44 5.53
C ILE A 316 5.21 -6.33 4.02
N PRO A 317 4.64 -5.34 3.31
CA PRO A 317 5.00 -5.05 1.92
C PRO A 317 6.49 -4.68 1.80
N GLY A 318 7.16 -5.23 0.78
CA GLY A 318 8.59 -4.96 0.52
C GLY A 318 9.57 -5.82 1.31
N LEU A 319 9.08 -6.72 2.19
CA LEU A 319 9.88 -7.77 2.83
C LEU A 319 9.63 -9.11 2.14
N THR A 320 10.65 -9.62 1.46
CA THR A 320 10.65 -10.98 0.92
C THR A 320 11.20 -11.93 1.97
N PHE A 321 10.35 -12.76 2.60
CA PHE A 321 10.79 -13.74 3.60
C PHE A 321 10.62 -15.17 3.07
N LEU A 322 11.73 -15.83 2.76
CA LEU A 322 11.76 -17.16 2.18
C LEU A 322 12.28 -18.18 3.21
N VAL A 323 11.43 -19.13 3.58
CA VAL A 323 11.83 -20.26 4.42
C VAL A 323 12.19 -21.42 3.52
N MET A 324 13.49 -21.62 3.31
CA MET A 324 14.03 -22.57 2.34
C MET A 324 14.87 -23.61 3.09
N GLY A 325 14.17 -24.61 3.61
CA GLY A 325 14.74 -25.71 4.40
C GLY A 325 13.62 -26.55 5.03
N HIS A 326 13.84 -27.84 5.30
CA HIS A 326 12.83 -28.68 5.96
C HIS A 326 13.08 -28.93 7.45
N GLY A 327 14.16 -28.35 7.98
CA GLY A 327 14.40 -28.26 9.39
C GLY A 327 15.28 -29.35 9.91
N PHE A 328 16.56 -29.00 10.02
CA PHE A 328 17.54 -29.83 10.67
C PHE A 328 17.31 -29.78 12.18
N THR A 329 16.51 -30.72 12.70
CA THR A 329 16.80 -31.24 14.04
C THR A 329 18.05 -32.12 13.91
N TRP A 330 18.83 -32.27 14.98
CA TRP A 330 20.07 -33.09 15.06
C TRP A 330 19.87 -34.60 14.76
N GLU A 331 18.73 -34.96 14.16
CA GLU A 331 18.14 -36.28 13.94
C GLU A 331 17.60 -36.41 12.49
N SER A 332 18.11 -35.65 11.51
CA SER A 332 17.65 -35.79 10.11
C SER A 332 18.26 -37.05 9.47
N ASP A 333 17.40 -38.01 9.13
CA ASP A 333 17.78 -39.30 8.53
C ASP A 333 18.09 -39.23 7.01
N ASP A 334 17.97 -38.06 6.36
CA ASP A 334 18.17 -37.90 4.90
C ASP A 334 19.01 -36.66 4.52
N LEU A 335 20.34 -36.85 4.55
CA LEU A 335 21.34 -35.84 4.16
C LEU A 335 21.24 -35.39 2.69
N THR A 336 20.69 -36.23 1.80
CA THR A 336 20.58 -35.89 0.38
C THR A 336 19.50 -34.84 0.15
N ARG A 337 18.36 -34.99 0.84
CA ARG A 337 17.27 -34.03 0.81
C ARG A 337 17.67 -32.67 1.41
N ASP A 338 18.40 -32.68 2.53
CA ASP A 338 18.88 -31.46 3.18
C ASP A 338 19.89 -30.70 2.32
N ARG A 339 20.78 -31.44 1.63
CA ARG A 339 21.69 -30.87 0.63
C ARG A 339 20.93 -30.17 -0.50
N ASN A 340 19.91 -30.82 -1.07
CA ASN A 340 19.12 -30.24 -2.15
C ASN A 340 18.39 -28.96 -1.72
N ALA A 341 17.81 -28.95 -0.53
CA ALA A 341 17.15 -27.76 0.03
C ALA A 341 18.14 -26.61 0.24
N ALA A 342 19.32 -26.89 0.81
CA ALA A 342 20.37 -25.89 1.01
C ALA A 342 20.90 -25.32 -0.31
N VAL A 343 21.08 -26.16 -1.33
CA VAL A 343 21.48 -25.74 -2.69
C VAL A 343 20.41 -24.87 -3.34
N ALA A 344 19.13 -25.21 -3.19
CA ALA A 344 18.02 -24.40 -3.71
C ALA A 344 17.90 -23.05 -2.98
N ALA A 345 18.04 -23.04 -1.65
CA ALA A 345 18.09 -21.82 -0.84
C ALA A 345 19.24 -20.92 -1.29
N TRP A 346 20.42 -21.50 -1.51
CA TRP A 346 21.59 -20.77 -1.98
C TRP A 346 21.40 -20.21 -3.39
N THR A 347 20.88 -21.01 -4.31
CA THR A 347 20.56 -20.55 -5.68
C THR A 347 19.63 -19.36 -5.67
N THR A 348 18.60 -19.40 -4.82
CA THR A 348 17.65 -18.31 -4.63
C THR A 348 18.32 -17.06 -4.04
N ALA A 349 19.13 -17.25 -2.98
CA ALA A 349 19.89 -16.17 -2.36
C ALA A 349 20.85 -15.48 -3.34
N LYS A 350 21.55 -16.25 -4.19
CA LYS A 350 22.41 -15.70 -5.25
C LYS A 350 21.63 -14.79 -6.19
N GLY A 351 20.45 -15.23 -6.65
CA GLY A 351 19.59 -14.40 -7.50
C GLY A 351 19.14 -13.11 -6.84
N LEU A 352 18.76 -13.17 -5.55
CA LEU A 352 18.35 -11.99 -4.78
C LEU A 352 19.50 -10.99 -4.55
N ILE A 353 20.71 -11.48 -4.33
CA ILE A 353 21.90 -10.63 -4.18
C ILE A 353 22.28 -9.99 -5.52
N ALA A 354 22.36 -10.80 -6.58
CA ALA A 354 22.83 -10.37 -7.89
C ALA A 354 21.87 -9.37 -8.57
N SER A 355 20.57 -9.47 -8.32
CA SER A 355 19.59 -8.54 -8.90
C SER A 355 19.79 -7.09 -8.48
N GLY A 356 20.44 -6.83 -7.33
CA GLY A 356 20.60 -5.49 -6.77
C GLY A 356 19.29 -4.85 -6.29
N GLU A 357 18.21 -5.61 -6.35
CA GLU A 357 16.86 -5.12 -6.25
C GLU A 357 16.47 -5.00 -4.76
N HIS A 358 17.01 -5.87 -3.89
CA HIS A 358 16.91 -5.77 -2.44
C HIS A 358 18.17 -5.12 -1.87
N THR A 359 18.02 -4.00 -1.16
CA THR A 359 19.15 -3.26 -0.58
C THR A 359 19.79 -4.01 0.58
N VAL A 360 19.03 -4.87 1.27
CA VAL A 360 19.53 -5.75 2.34
C VAL A 360 19.09 -7.18 2.07
N VAL A 361 20.03 -8.11 2.08
CA VAL A 361 19.78 -9.55 1.98
C VAL A 361 20.32 -10.26 3.22
N VAL A 362 19.45 -10.91 3.98
CA VAL A 362 19.81 -11.72 5.15
C VAL A 362 19.83 -13.19 4.77
N LEU A 363 20.96 -13.86 5.03
CA LEU A 363 21.18 -15.29 4.86
C LEU A 363 21.17 -15.92 6.26
N ASP A 364 19.97 -16.24 6.73
CA ASP A 364 19.76 -16.70 8.11
C ASP A 364 20.11 -18.18 8.25
N GLU A 365 20.95 -18.49 9.24
CA GLU A 365 21.50 -19.81 9.56
C GLU A 365 22.30 -20.47 8.40
N MET A 366 22.82 -19.66 7.48
CA MET A 366 23.57 -20.12 6.32
C MET A 366 24.86 -20.87 6.67
N THR A 367 25.53 -20.53 7.78
CA THR A 367 26.82 -21.13 8.11
C THR A 367 26.73 -22.65 8.27
N TYR A 368 25.56 -23.19 8.62
CA TYR A 368 25.32 -24.63 8.66
C TYR A 368 25.42 -25.27 7.27
N ALA A 369 24.80 -24.68 6.25
CA ALA A 369 24.87 -25.19 4.88
C ALA A 369 26.31 -25.27 4.36
N ILE A 370 27.16 -24.33 4.78
CA ILE A 370 28.59 -24.33 4.47
C ILE A 370 29.32 -25.40 5.31
N ASN A 371 29.07 -25.47 6.62
CA ASN A 371 29.73 -26.41 7.54
C ASN A 371 29.43 -27.88 7.22
N TYR A 372 28.24 -28.19 6.69
CA TYR A 372 27.88 -29.53 6.22
C TYR A 372 28.39 -29.83 4.78
N GLY A 373 29.04 -28.87 4.12
CA GLY A 373 29.54 -29.03 2.75
C GLY A 373 28.43 -29.07 1.69
N PHE A 374 27.21 -28.66 2.03
CA PHE A 374 26.10 -28.61 1.07
C PHE A 374 26.26 -27.45 0.09
N VAL A 375 26.80 -26.33 0.57
CA VAL A 375 27.13 -25.15 -0.22
C VAL A 375 28.64 -24.90 -0.12
N ALA A 376 29.31 -24.81 -1.25
CA ALA A 376 30.76 -24.60 -1.30
C ALA A 376 31.12 -23.17 -0.83
N LEU A 377 32.00 -23.05 0.17
CA LEU A 377 32.46 -21.75 0.68
C LEU A 377 33.03 -20.85 -0.43
N ALA A 378 33.76 -21.43 -1.39
CA ALA A 378 34.33 -20.68 -2.51
C ALA A 378 33.27 -19.96 -3.36
N ASP A 379 32.13 -20.61 -3.63
CA ASP A 379 31.00 -20.03 -4.37
C ASP A 379 30.34 -18.89 -3.58
N VAL A 380 30.24 -19.04 -2.26
CA VAL A 380 29.76 -17.98 -1.36
C VAL A 380 30.67 -16.76 -1.39
N LEU A 381 31.97 -16.96 -1.21
CA LEU A 381 32.94 -15.86 -1.21
C LEU A 381 33.00 -15.15 -2.57
N ALA A 382 32.89 -15.88 -3.69
CA ALA A 382 32.82 -15.28 -5.03
C ALA A 382 31.58 -14.40 -5.18
N THR A 383 30.39 -14.95 -4.87
CA THR A 383 29.11 -14.21 -4.91
C THR A 383 29.16 -12.94 -4.07
N LEU A 384 29.71 -13.01 -2.85
CA LEU A 384 29.79 -11.86 -1.95
C LEU A 384 30.73 -10.78 -2.46
N ARG A 385 31.80 -11.12 -3.18
CA ARG A 385 32.71 -10.14 -3.79
C ARG A 385 32.11 -9.46 -5.01
N GLU A 386 31.35 -10.22 -5.80
CA GLU A 386 30.74 -9.75 -7.05
C GLU A 386 29.39 -9.03 -6.87
N ARG A 387 28.85 -9.01 -5.64
CA ARG A 387 27.56 -8.38 -5.35
C ARG A 387 27.55 -6.90 -5.75
N PRO A 388 26.38 -6.35 -6.16
CA PRO A 388 26.24 -4.92 -6.42
C PRO A 388 26.69 -4.07 -5.24
N THR A 389 27.38 -2.96 -5.51
CA THR A 389 28.10 -2.17 -4.51
C THR A 389 27.20 -1.49 -3.49
N HIS A 390 25.89 -1.42 -3.70
CA HIS A 390 24.89 -0.87 -2.76
C HIS A 390 24.18 -1.94 -1.92
N VAL A 391 24.37 -3.23 -2.20
CA VAL A 391 23.68 -4.32 -1.50
C VAL A 391 24.42 -4.70 -0.22
N HIS A 392 23.70 -4.61 0.90
CA HIS A 392 24.14 -5.14 2.18
C HIS A 392 23.79 -6.61 2.28
N VAL A 393 24.72 -7.42 2.80
CA VAL A 393 24.49 -8.84 3.08
C VAL A 393 24.74 -9.12 4.55
N VAL A 394 23.82 -9.82 5.21
CA VAL A 394 23.94 -10.22 6.61
C VAL A 394 23.89 -11.73 6.68
N ILE A 395 24.90 -12.36 7.27
CA ILE A 395 24.97 -13.81 7.43
C ILE A 395 24.86 -14.13 8.91
N THR A 396 23.98 -15.07 9.26
CA THR A 396 23.87 -15.57 10.63
C THR A 396 24.21 -17.05 10.70
N GLY A 397 24.64 -17.48 11.88
CA GLY A 397 24.70 -18.90 12.24
C GLY A 397 25.92 -19.26 13.07
N ARG A 398 26.06 -20.53 13.43
CA ARG A 398 27.17 -20.98 14.31
C ARG A 398 28.41 -21.33 13.51
N LYS A 399 29.60 -21.15 14.12
CA LYS A 399 30.90 -21.51 13.56
C LYS A 399 31.08 -20.96 12.13
N ALA A 400 31.02 -19.63 11.97
CA ALA A 400 31.35 -19.00 10.71
C ALA A 400 32.83 -19.26 10.35
N GLN A 401 33.09 -19.52 9.06
CA GLN A 401 34.42 -19.82 8.53
C GLN A 401 35.33 -18.59 8.61
N GLU A 402 36.62 -18.79 8.82
CA GLU A 402 37.58 -17.69 9.02
C GLU A 402 37.67 -16.80 7.77
N GLU A 403 37.64 -17.39 6.58
CA GLU A 403 37.67 -16.68 5.31
C GLU A 403 36.41 -15.82 5.09
N LEU A 404 35.26 -16.27 5.59
CA LEU A 404 34.02 -15.50 5.55
C LEU A 404 34.08 -14.31 6.52
N CYS A 405 34.60 -14.54 7.72
CA CYS A 405 34.81 -13.49 8.72
C CYS A 405 35.83 -12.46 8.22
N ALA A 406 36.90 -12.89 7.54
CA ALA A 406 37.92 -12.01 6.97
C ALA A 406 37.37 -11.13 5.83
N LEU A 407 36.38 -11.62 5.08
CA LEU A 407 35.71 -10.83 4.03
C LEU A 407 34.69 -9.82 4.59
N ALA A 408 34.18 -10.04 5.79
CA ALA A 408 33.11 -9.23 6.37
C ALA A 408 33.59 -7.86 6.85
N ASP A 409 32.77 -6.84 6.62
CA ASP A 409 33.00 -5.48 7.15
C ASP A 409 32.68 -5.40 8.65
N LEU A 410 31.85 -6.32 9.17
CA LEU A 410 31.54 -6.45 10.59
C LEU A 410 31.35 -7.92 10.97
N VAL A 411 32.00 -8.35 12.05
CA VAL A 411 31.76 -9.65 12.68
C VAL A 411 31.37 -9.44 14.13
N THR A 412 30.27 -10.05 14.58
CA THR A 412 29.90 -10.12 15.99
C THR A 412 29.78 -11.58 16.42
N GLU A 413 30.51 -11.92 17.48
CA GLU A 413 30.43 -13.23 18.12
C GLU A 413 29.55 -13.15 19.38
N MET A 414 28.39 -13.81 19.35
CA MET A 414 27.49 -13.90 20.49
C MET A 414 27.88 -15.07 21.39
N LYS A 415 28.31 -14.76 22.61
CA LYS A 415 28.68 -15.75 23.64
C LYS A 415 27.59 -15.85 24.70
N PRO A 416 27.15 -17.05 25.08
CA PRO A 416 26.17 -17.22 26.15
C PRO A 416 26.83 -16.93 27.49
N VAL A 417 26.32 -15.92 28.23
CA VAL A 417 26.71 -15.67 29.64
C VAL A 417 25.82 -16.49 30.59
N LYS A 418 24.51 -16.54 30.29
CA LYS A 418 23.51 -17.36 31.01
C LYS A 418 22.44 -17.80 30.01
N HIS A 419 21.94 -19.03 30.14
CA HIS A 419 20.87 -19.52 29.27
C HIS A 419 19.75 -20.22 30.07
N PRO A 420 18.45 -19.87 29.85
CA PRO A 420 17.33 -20.47 30.60
C PRO A 420 17.27 -22.01 30.50
N PHE A 421 17.65 -22.57 29.35
CA PHE A 421 17.75 -24.02 29.16
C PHE A 421 18.66 -24.72 30.18
N GLN A 422 19.72 -24.06 30.66
CA GLN A 422 20.62 -24.62 31.69
C GLN A 422 19.91 -24.82 33.04
N HIS A 423 18.76 -24.16 33.22
CA HIS A 423 17.92 -24.27 34.42
C HIS A 423 16.61 -25.02 34.11
N GLY A 424 16.54 -25.77 33.01
CA GLY A 424 15.39 -26.63 32.65
C GLY A 424 14.22 -25.91 31.97
N PHE A 425 14.32 -24.60 31.70
CA PHE A 425 13.25 -23.88 30.99
C PHE A 425 13.24 -24.25 29.51
N LYS A 426 12.05 -24.63 29.01
CA LYS A 426 11.77 -24.88 27.59
C LYS A 426 11.61 -23.57 26.82
N ALA A 427 11.70 -23.65 25.49
CA ALA A 427 11.43 -22.53 24.58
C ALA A 427 10.03 -21.92 24.83
N GLN A 428 9.91 -20.59 24.76
CA GLN A 428 8.69 -19.85 25.09
C GLN A 428 8.14 -19.07 23.89
N PRO A 429 6.79 -18.98 23.73
CA PRO A 429 6.17 -18.09 22.75
C PRO A 429 6.58 -16.63 22.93
N GLY A 430 6.90 -15.93 21.85
CA GLY A 430 7.31 -14.53 21.86
C GLY A 430 8.75 -14.27 22.32
N ILE A 431 9.47 -15.32 22.75
CA ILE A 431 10.89 -15.26 23.11
C ILE A 431 11.72 -16.13 22.16
N ASP A 432 11.23 -17.31 21.81
CA ASP A 432 11.93 -18.30 20.99
C ASP A 432 11.22 -18.65 19.67
N TYR A 433 9.89 -18.56 19.65
CA TYR A 433 9.04 -18.82 18.48
C TYR A 433 7.74 -18.04 18.55
#